data_AF-A0A6G9KB28-F1
#
_entry.id   AF-A0A6G9KB28-F1
#
_cell.length_a   1.000
_cell.length_b   1.000
_cell.length_c   1.000
_cell.angle_alpha   90.00
_cell.angle_beta   90.00
_cell.angle_gamma   90.00
#
_symmetry.space_group_name_H-M   'P 1'
#
loop_
_entity.id
_entity.type
_entity.pdbx_description
1 polymer ?
#
loop_
_entity_poly.entity_id
_entity_poly.type
_entity_poly.pdbx_seq_one_letter_code
_entity_poly.pdbx_strand_id
1 'polypeptide(L)'
;MQKVVFLFPLFFRKSKSKKTLVPWNVEYIFSIHLHSRDLPLLKEIQAYFGGIGRITEGKNNCGYYVSSIEELTTVIIPHFIKYPLITQKLADFLLFKSVVNMVNAKEHLTMKGLQEIVSIKASINLGLNDELKAAFPDTVPTLRPLVESMQILSKAKSSANYEIPLTTPGSTQWMKVGQWVAGFVSGDGCFAITENKSSSKFYLRLVFSISQHSRDSSLISSFVDFFGCGAYRSTSANQTTVYFECMNFAGNYEKIMPFFREFNIRGVKSKDFDAWCKAAKIIKAKDHLTKEGFDLVCQIKSNMNKGI
;
A
#
# COMPACT_ATOMS: atom_id res chain seq x y z
N MET A 1 -5.93 1.64 -11.86
CA MET A 1 -5.26 2.09 -10.62
C MET A 1 -4.32 1.02 -10.13
N GLN A 2 -3.08 1.09 -10.62
CA GLN A 2 -2.00 0.22 -10.16
C GLN A 2 -1.57 0.70 -8.77
N LYS A 3 -1.85 -0.12 -7.75
CA LYS A 3 -1.54 0.18 -6.35
C LYS A 3 -0.05 -0.04 -6.10
N VAL A 4 0.62 0.87 -5.40
CA VAL A 4 1.97 0.59 -4.84
C VAL A 4 1.77 -0.42 -3.72
N VAL A 5 2.02 -1.70 -4.00
CA VAL A 5 1.91 -2.76 -3.01
C VAL A 5 3.28 -3.41 -2.87
N PHE A 6 3.80 -3.45 -1.65
CA PHE A 6 4.93 -4.33 -1.33
C PHE A 6 4.48 -5.78 -1.49
N LEU A 7 5.10 -6.50 -2.41
CA LEU A 7 4.78 -7.88 -2.70
C LEU A 7 5.87 -8.77 -2.12
N PHE A 8 5.42 -9.84 -1.46
CA PHE A 8 6.26 -10.92 -0.93
C PHE A 8 5.84 -12.26 -1.54
N PRO A 9 5.90 -12.44 -2.87
CA PRO A 9 5.49 -13.68 -3.50
C PRO A 9 6.49 -14.80 -3.21
N LEU A 10 5.93 -16.01 -3.14
CA LEU A 10 6.64 -17.26 -3.18
C LEU A 10 6.16 -18.04 -4.40
N PHE A 11 7.09 -18.53 -5.21
CA PHE A 11 6.82 -19.37 -6.37
C PHE A 11 7.53 -20.70 -6.24
N PHE A 12 7.01 -21.70 -6.95
CA PHE A 12 7.57 -23.04 -7.01
C PHE A 12 7.74 -23.40 -8.47
N ARG A 13 8.94 -23.82 -8.85
CA ARG A 13 9.22 -24.31 -10.20
C ARG A 13 9.72 -25.73 -10.14
N LYS A 14 9.17 -26.60 -10.97
CA LYS A 14 9.67 -27.98 -11.08
C LYS A 14 11.16 -27.97 -11.42
N SER A 15 11.93 -28.77 -10.69
CA SER A 15 13.33 -29.00 -11.01
C SER A 15 13.42 -29.72 -12.35
N LYS A 16 14.24 -29.18 -13.25
CA LYS A 16 14.55 -29.84 -14.53
C LYS A 16 15.68 -30.86 -14.39
N SER A 17 16.38 -30.87 -13.26
CA SER A 17 17.53 -31.72 -13.01
C SER A 17 17.13 -32.97 -12.25
N LYS A 18 17.52 -34.14 -12.77
CA LYS A 18 17.36 -35.42 -12.06
C LYS A 18 18.28 -35.57 -10.84
N LYS A 19 19.20 -34.63 -10.61
CA LYS A 19 20.18 -34.66 -9.51
C LYS A 19 19.69 -33.96 -8.24
N THR A 20 18.57 -33.23 -8.27
CA THR A 20 18.07 -32.51 -7.09
C THR A 20 17.40 -33.46 -6.11
N LEU A 21 17.66 -33.27 -4.82
CA LEU A 21 17.07 -34.07 -3.73
C LEU A 21 15.56 -33.87 -3.60
N VAL A 22 15.04 -32.76 -4.11
CA VAL A 22 13.63 -32.41 -4.10
C VAL A 22 13.14 -32.05 -5.51
N PRO A 23 11.85 -32.24 -5.83
CA PRO A 23 11.33 -32.02 -7.18
C PRO A 23 10.98 -30.57 -7.50
N TRP A 24 11.10 -29.65 -6.53
CA TRP A 24 10.72 -28.24 -6.68
C TRP A 24 11.82 -27.30 -6.20
N ASN A 25 12.03 -26.23 -6.97
CA ASN A 25 12.81 -25.07 -6.57
C ASN A 25 11.87 -24.02 -5.97
N VAL A 26 12.22 -23.50 -4.80
CA VAL A 26 11.52 -22.41 -4.13
C VAL A 26 12.09 -21.08 -4.60
N GLU A 27 11.25 -20.20 -5.12
CA GLU A 27 11.60 -18.82 -5.46
C GLU A 27 10.90 -17.85 -4.51
N TYR A 28 11.65 -16.87 -4.02
CA TYR A 28 11.21 -15.89 -3.04
C TYR A 28 11.68 -14.52 -3.52
N ILE A 29 10.75 -13.57 -3.58
CA ILE A 29 11.02 -12.25 -4.15
C ILE A 29 10.36 -11.20 -3.27
N PHE A 30 11.06 -10.12 -2.98
CA PHE A 30 10.44 -8.85 -2.62
C PHE A 30 10.28 -8.02 -3.89
N SER A 31 9.07 -7.50 -4.16
CA SER A 31 8.87 -6.65 -5.33
C SER A 31 7.89 -5.50 -5.13
N ILE A 32 8.04 -4.48 -5.98
CA ILE A 32 7.13 -3.33 -6.09
C ILE A 32 6.85 -3.13 -7.57
N HIS A 33 5.58 -3.19 -7.98
CA HIS A 33 5.19 -3.01 -9.37
C HIS A 33 4.37 -1.73 -9.53
N LEU A 34 4.76 -0.87 -10.47
CA LEU A 34 4.12 0.42 -10.74
C LEU A 34 3.88 0.62 -12.23
N HIS A 35 3.19 1.70 -12.58
CA HIS A 35 3.11 2.17 -13.96
C HIS A 35 4.48 2.72 -14.39
N SER A 36 4.85 2.62 -15.67
CA SER A 36 6.17 3.06 -16.19
C SER A 36 6.52 4.52 -15.85
N ARG A 37 5.50 5.37 -15.70
CA ARG A 37 5.62 6.79 -15.28
C ARG A 37 6.17 6.97 -13.86
N ASP A 38 6.08 5.95 -13.01
CA ASP A 38 6.67 5.93 -11.66
C ASP A 38 8.04 5.23 -11.63
N LEU A 39 8.66 4.96 -12.79
CA LEU A 39 10.04 4.47 -12.84
C LEU A 39 11.02 5.32 -12.01
N PRO A 40 10.95 6.68 -12.00
CA PRO A 40 11.82 7.48 -11.13
C PRO A 40 11.65 7.13 -9.64
N LEU A 41 10.42 6.87 -9.20
CA LEU A 41 10.16 6.45 -7.81
C LEU A 41 10.79 5.09 -7.50
N LEU A 42 10.76 4.14 -8.43
CA LEU A 42 11.46 2.86 -8.22
C LEU A 42 12.98 3.03 -8.14
N LYS A 43 13.56 3.95 -8.93
CA LYS A 43 14.99 4.27 -8.87
C LYS A 43 15.37 4.92 -7.53
N GLU A 44 14.53 5.81 -7.00
CA GLU A 44 14.69 6.38 -5.66
C GLU A 44 14.64 5.28 -4.58
N ILE A 45 13.69 4.34 -4.67
CA ILE A 45 13.57 3.22 -3.74
C ILE A 45 14.79 2.29 -3.81
N GLN A 46 15.27 1.97 -5.03
CA GLN A 46 16.46 1.17 -5.21
C GLN A 46 17.70 1.85 -4.59
N ALA A 47 17.88 3.15 -4.83
CA ALA A 47 18.96 3.93 -4.22
C ALA A 47 18.86 3.95 -2.69
N TYR A 48 17.65 4.09 -2.14
CA TYR A 48 17.40 4.04 -0.70
C TYR A 48 17.84 2.71 -0.08
N PHE A 49 17.61 1.59 -0.76
CA PHE A 49 18.06 0.26 -0.32
C PHE A 49 19.55 -0.02 -0.66
N GLY A 50 20.34 1.01 -0.96
CA GLY A 50 21.78 0.85 -1.20
C GLY A 50 22.11 0.30 -2.60
N GLY A 51 21.18 0.43 -3.55
CA GLY A 51 21.39 -0.01 -4.94
C GLY A 51 21.09 -1.49 -5.20
N ILE A 52 20.66 -2.26 -4.19
CA ILE A 52 20.40 -3.70 -4.30
C ILE A 52 19.23 -4.02 -5.23
N GLY A 53 19.20 -5.27 -5.71
CA GLY A 53 18.13 -5.76 -6.59
C GLY A 53 18.15 -5.12 -7.98
N ARG A 54 17.06 -5.33 -8.73
CA ARG A 54 16.96 -4.91 -10.13
C ARG A 54 15.65 -4.20 -10.43
N ILE A 55 15.68 -3.29 -11.41
CA ILE A 55 14.49 -2.66 -11.98
C ILE A 55 14.27 -3.21 -13.39
N THR A 56 13.03 -3.54 -13.71
CA THR A 56 12.59 -3.80 -15.09
C THR A 56 11.62 -2.72 -15.54
N GLU A 57 11.70 -2.36 -16.80
CA GLU A 57 10.78 -1.43 -17.43
C GLU A 57 10.11 -2.12 -18.63
N GLY A 58 8.79 -2.00 -18.68
CA GLY A 58 7.97 -2.38 -19.83
C GLY A 58 7.19 -1.17 -20.34
N LYS A 59 6.39 -1.37 -21.40
CA LYS A 59 5.67 -0.28 -22.08
C LYS A 59 4.83 0.59 -21.12
N ASN A 60 4.03 -0.04 -20.27
CA ASN A 60 3.10 0.63 -19.35
C ASN A 60 3.34 0.27 -17.88
N ASN A 61 4.39 -0.49 -17.57
CA ASN A 61 4.67 -0.93 -16.21
C ASN A 61 6.17 -0.92 -15.95
N CYS A 62 6.54 -0.86 -14.68
CA CYS A 62 7.89 -1.09 -14.21
C CYS A 62 7.83 -1.88 -12.91
N GLY A 63 8.91 -2.57 -12.57
CA GLY A 63 8.98 -3.39 -11.38
C GLY A 63 10.36 -3.35 -10.75
N TYR A 64 10.41 -3.23 -9.42
CA TYR A 64 11.61 -3.39 -8.61
C TYR A 64 11.58 -4.78 -7.97
N TYR A 65 12.68 -5.52 -8.00
CA TYR A 65 12.77 -6.90 -7.54
C TYR A 65 14.06 -7.13 -6.74
N VAL A 66 13.94 -7.74 -5.57
CA VAL A 66 15.05 -8.25 -4.77
C VAL A 66 14.81 -9.75 -4.54
N SER A 67 15.71 -10.58 -5.02
CA SER A 67 15.60 -12.06 -4.94
C SER A 67 16.88 -12.74 -4.47
N SER A 68 17.97 -11.99 -4.23
CA SER A 68 19.18 -12.54 -3.63
C SER A 68 18.92 -12.87 -2.17
N ILE A 69 19.31 -14.08 -1.74
CA ILE A 69 19.21 -14.50 -0.34
C ILE A 69 19.97 -13.56 0.58
N GLU A 70 21.15 -13.09 0.15
CA GLU A 70 22.00 -12.18 0.90
C GLU A 70 21.34 -10.80 1.05
N GLU A 71 20.88 -10.20 -0.06
CA GLU A 71 20.23 -8.88 -0.02
C GLU A 71 18.93 -8.91 0.79
N LEU A 72 18.16 -10.00 0.70
CA LEU A 72 16.93 -10.16 1.47
C LEU A 72 17.20 -10.28 2.97
N THR A 73 18.21 -11.06 3.37
CA THR A 73 18.55 -11.30 4.77
C THR A 73 19.26 -10.12 5.43
N THR A 74 20.08 -9.38 4.67
CA THR A 74 20.91 -8.29 5.21
C THR A 74 20.28 -6.91 5.07
N VAL A 75 19.37 -6.68 4.12
CA VAL A 75 18.79 -5.36 3.85
C VAL A 75 17.26 -5.36 4.00
N ILE A 76 16.55 -6.17 3.23
CA ILE A 76 15.07 -6.08 3.15
C ILE A 76 14.39 -6.52 4.45
N ILE A 77 14.75 -7.68 4.98
CA ILE A 77 14.17 -8.20 6.23
C ILE A 77 14.48 -7.26 7.41
N PRO A 78 15.74 -6.82 7.63
CA PRO A 78 16.05 -5.87 8.70
C PRO A 78 15.28 -4.55 8.58
N HIS A 79 15.08 -4.03 7.36
CA HIS A 79 14.27 -2.82 7.16
C HIS A 79 12.83 -3.01 7.66
N PHE A 80 12.14 -4.07 7.23
CA PHE A 80 10.74 -4.30 7.61
C PHE A 80 10.58 -4.84 9.05
N ILE A 81 11.65 -5.29 9.71
CA ILE A 81 11.66 -5.48 11.17
C ILE A 81 11.72 -4.12 11.89
N LYS A 82 12.58 -3.22 11.43
CA LYS A 82 12.76 -1.88 12.02
C LYS A 82 11.57 -0.95 11.74
N TYR A 83 10.93 -1.10 10.58
CA TYR A 83 9.77 -0.34 10.14
C TYR A 83 8.65 -1.31 9.72
N PRO A 84 7.91 -1.89 10.69
CA PRO A 84 6.90 -2.89 10.41
C PRO A 84 5.78 -2.38 9.49
N LEU A 85 5.32 -3.27 8.61
CA LEU A 85 4.09 -3.04 7.84
C LEU A 85 2.88 -2.97 8.79
N ILE A 86 1.92 -2.09 8.48
CA ILE A 86 0.76 -1.87 9.34
C ILE A 86 -0.49 -2.63 8.87
N THR A 87 -0.62 -2.86 7.57
CA THR A 87 -1.77 -3.57 7.00
C THR A 87 -1.66 -5.08 7.24
N GLN A 88 -2.69 -5.83 6.87
CA GLN A 88 -2.68 -7.30 6.79
C GLN A 88 -1.54 -7.88 5.93
N LYS A 89 -0.79 -7.02 5.20
CA LYS A 89 0.44 -7.38 4.50
C LYS A 89 1.56 -7.80 5.45
N LEU A 90 1.55 -7.37 6.72
CA LEU A 90 2.51 -7.79 7.74
C LEU A 90 2.56 -9.31 7.91
N ALA A 91 1.40 -9.98 7.94
CA ALA A 91 1.34 -11.45 8.03
C ALA A 91 2.07 -12.12 6.85
N ASP A 92 1.89 -11.62 5.63
CA ASP A 92 2.60 -12.17 4.48
C ASP A 92 4.11 -11.91 4.56
N PHE A 93 4.54 -10.74 5.06
CA PHE A 93 5.96 -10.46 5.30
C PHE A 93 6.57 -11.41 6.35
N LEU A 94 5.87 -11.66 7.46
CA LEU A 94 6.35 -12.57 8.51
C LEU A 94 6.50 -14.00 8.01
N LEU A 95 5.51 -14.49 7.24
CA LEU A 95 5.57 -15.80 6.60
C LEU A 95 6.68 -15.86 5.53
N PHE A 96 6.84 -14.81 4.73
CA PHE A 96 7.93 -14.69 3.76
C PHE A 96 9.31 -14.71 4.43
N LYS A 97 9.49 -13.94 5.51
CA LYS A 97 10.71 -13.94 6.33
C LYS A 97 11.03 -15.35 6.84
N SER A 98 10.02 -16.11 7.29
CA SER A 98 10.21 -17.51 7.71
C SER A 98 10.79 -18.36 6.58
N VAL A 99 10.22 -18.27 5.38
CA VAL A 99 10.71 -19.02 4.22
C VAL A 99 12.14 -18.61 3.82
N VAL A 100 12.44 -17.30 3.83
CA VAL A 100 13.80 -16.82 3.55
C VAL A 100 14.80 -17.38 4.56
N ASN A 101 14.45 -17.43 5.85
CA ASN A 101 15.30 -18.03 6.89
C ASN A 101 15.54 -19.53 6.65
N MET A 102 14.50 -20.29 6.34
CA MET A 102 14.61 -21.72 6.02
C MET A 102 15.47 -21.96 4.77
N VAL A 103 15.34 -21.09 3.76
CA VAL A 103 16.17 -21.16 2.56
C VAL A 103 17.63 -20.87 2.90
N ASN A 104 17.90 -19.85 3.71
CA ASN A 104 19.25 -19.50 4.18
C ASN A 104 19.90 -20.67 4.96
N ALA A 105 19.11 -21.38 5.75
CA ALA A 105 19.51 -22.59 6.47
C ALA A 105 19.58 -23.86 5.59
N LYS A 106 19.30 -23.74 4.29
CA LYS A 106 19.27 -24.84 3.29
C LYS A 106 18.23 -25.94 3.55
N GLU A 107 17.26 -25.68 4.42
CA GLU A 107 16.21 -26.67 4.79
C GLU A 107 15.31 -27.04 3.60
N HIS A 108 15.10 -26.08 2.69
CA HIS A 108 14.35 -26.26 1.43
C HIS A 108 14.89 -27.36 0.50
N LEU A 109 16.12 -27.85 0.74
CA LEU A 109 16.73 -28.95 -0.01
C LEU A 109 16.28 -30.34 0.46
N THR A 110 15.43 -30.41 1.49
CA THR A 110 14.84 -31.65 2.01
C THR A 110 13.34 -31.70 1.74
N MET A 111 12.77 -32.90 1.58
CA MET A 111 11.32 -33.03 1.40
C MET A 111 10.53 -32.48 2.58
N LYS A 112 11.04 -32.63 3.81
CA LYS A 112 10.44 -32.05 5.02
C LYS A 112 10.41 -30.53 4.96
N GLY A 113 11.56 -29.89 4.73
CA GLY A 113 11.63 -28.42 4.64
C GLY A 113 10.84 -27.87 3.46
N LEU A 114 10.80 -28.58 2.33
CA LEU A 114 9.94 -28.21 1.20
C LEU A 114 8.45 -28.27 1.57
N GLN A 115 8.00 -29.33 2.24
CA GLN A 115 6.61 -29.46 2.71
C GLN A 115 6.23 -28.34 3.70
N GLU A 116 7.13 -27.98 4.60
CA GLU A 116 6.94 -26.86 5.52
C GLU A 116 6.79 -25.52 4.77
N ILE A 117 7.62 -25.27 3.76
CA ILE A 117 7.52 -24.07 2.91
C ILE A 117 6.21 -24.07 2.09
N VAL A 118 5.73 -25.23 1.62
CA VAL A 118 4.42 -25.36 0.95
C VAL A 118 3.29 -25.04 1.93
N SER A 119 3.39 -25.51 3.18
CA SER A 119 2.42 -25.21 4.25
C SER A 119 2.37 -23.71 4.55
N ILE A 120 3.51 -23.02 4.53
CA ILE A 120 3.57 -21.56 4.64
C ILE A 120 2.95 -20.88 3.40
N LYS A 121 3.28 -21.35 2.18
CA LYS A 121 2.75 -20.81 0.92
C LYS A 121 1.22 -20.87 0.87
N ALA A 122 0.63 -21.91 1.45
CA ALA A 122 -0.83 -22.08 1.53
C ALA A 122 -1.51 -20.93 2.30
N SER A 123 -0.78 -20.23 3.17
CA SER A 123 -1.29 -19.12 3.98
C SER A 123 -0.81 -17.73 3.51
N ILE A 124 0.02 -17.66 2.47
CA ILE A 124 0.51 -16.41 1.86
C ILE A 124 -0.32 -16.05 0.62
N ASN A 125 -0.69 -14.76 0.52
CA ASN A 125 -1.39 -14.19 -0.63
C ASN A 125 -2.66 -14.99 -1.02
N LEU A 126 -2.65 -15.67 -2.17
CA LEU A 126 -3.76 -16.46 -2.71
C LEU A 126 -3.66 -17.97 -2.40
N GLY A 127 -2.70 -18.40 -1.56
CA GLY A 127 -2.53 -19.81 -1.23
C GLY A 127 -1.98 -20.66 -2.39
N LEU A 128 -2.22 -21.97 -2.36
CA LEU A 128 -1.70 -22.91 -3.36
C LEU A 128 -2.50 -22.83 -4.68
N ASN A 129 -1.79 -22.93 -5.81
CA ASN A 129 -2.43 -23.20 -7.10
C ASN A 129 -2.75 -24.70 -7.22
N ASP A 130 -3.52 -25.09 -8.24
CA ASP A 130 -4.01 -26.47 -8.36
C ASP A 130 -2.88 -27.48 -8.59
N GLU A 131 -1.80 -27.07 -9.26
CA GLU A 131 -0.62 -27.91 -9.44
C GLU A 131 0.07 -28.24 -8.10
N LEU A 132 0.22 -27.25 -7.21
CA LEU A 132 0.79 -27.48 -5.88
C LEU A 132 -0.15 -28.27 -4.98
N LYS A 133 -1.47 -28.07 -5.07
CA LYS A 133 -2.44 -28.89 -4.33
C LYS A 133 -2.35 -30.36 -4.74
N ALA A 134 -2.22 -30.64 -6.04
CA ALA A 134 -2.07 -32.00 -6.53
C ALA A 134 -0.74 -32.64 -6.10
N ALA A 135 0.35 -31.86 -6.06
CA ALA A 135 1.66 -32.36 -5.66
C ALA A 135 1.81 -32.56 -4.14
N PHE A 136 1.03 -31.85 -3.33
CA PHE A 136 1.08 -31.88 -1.87
C PHE A 136 -0.34 -31.95 -1.26
N PRO A 137 -1.09 -33.05 -1.50
CA PRO A 137 -2.52 -33.15 -1.19
C PRO A 137 -2.82 -33.05 0.30
N ASP A 138 -1.91 -33.51 1.16
CA ASP A 138 -2.09 -33.54 2.61
C ASP A 138 -1.55 -32.26 3.31
N THR A 139 -1.37 -31.18 2.55
CA THR A 139 -0.84 -29.92 3.11
C THR A 139 -1.82 -29.31 4.10
N VAL A 140 -1.36 -29.15 5.35
CA VAL A 140 -2.04 -28.34 6.36
C VAL A 140 -1.45 -26.92 6.34
N PRO A 141 -2.24 -25.88 6.02
CA PRO A 141 -1.73 -24.51 5.98
C PRO A 141 -1.19 -24.04 7.34
N THR A 142 -0.04 -23.37 7.35
CA THR A 142 0.49 -22.73 8.57
C THR A 142 -0.49 -21.68 9.08
N LEU A 143 -0.68 -21.55 10.39
CA LEU A 143 -1.52 -20.50 10.94
C LEU A 143 -1.02 -19.12 10.48
N ARG A 144 -1.90 -18.34 9.85
CA ARG A 144 -1.56 -16.97 9.44
C ARG A 144 -1.37 -16.10 10.69
N PRO A 145 -0.24 -15.39 10.84
CA PRO A 145 -0.04 -14.49 11.97
C PRO A 145 -1.18 -13.49 12.10
N LEU A 146 -1.70 -13.33 13.32
CA LEU A 146 -2.67 -12.29 13.61
C LEU A 146 -2.00 -10.94 13.49
N VAL A 147 -2.46 -10.14 12.55
CA VAL A 147 -2.11 -8.73 12.48
C VAL A 147 -3.22 -8.00 13.22
N GLU A 148 -2.95 -7.67 14.48
CA GLU A 148 -3.75 -6.67 15.17
C GLU A 148 -3.70 -5.42 14.32
N SER A 149 -4.86 -4.95 13.88
CA SER A 149 -4.94 -3.64 13.28
C SER A 149 -4.39 -2.69 14.32
N MET A 150 -3.18 -2.16 14.09
CA MET A 150 -2.73 -1.03 14.88
C MET A 150 -3.86 -0.02 14.70
N GLN A 151 -4.60 0.23 15.78
CA GLN A 151 -5.37 1.45 15.89
C GLN A 151 -4.28 2.51 15.83
N ILE A 152 -3.97 2.99 14.62
CA ILE A 152 -2.88 3.94 14.42
C ILE A 152 -3.12 5.16 15.34
N LEU A 153 -4.35 5.37 15.85
CA LEU A 153 -4.86 6.69 16.21
C LEU A 153 -5.83 6.79 17.38
N SER A 154 -6.31 5.69 17.96
CA SER A 154 -7.16 5.77 19.16
C SER A 154 -6.47 5.05 20.32
N LYS A 155 -5.68 5.81 21.08
CA LYS A 155 -5.21 5.46 22.43
C LYS A 155 -4.40 4.16 22.48
N ALA A 156 -3.07 4.29 22.40
CA ALA A 156 -2.21 3.25 22.95
C ALA A 156 -2.52 3.12 24.44
N LYS A 157 -3.27 2.09 24.84
CA LYS A 157 -3.35 1.68 26.24
C LYS A 157 -1.97 1.16 26.63
N SER A 158 -1.18 1.98 27.33
CA SER A 158 -0.02 1.49 28.07
C SER A 158 -0.44 1.19 29.51
N SER A 159 0.25 0.24 30.14
CA SER A 159 0.08 -0.16 31.54
C SER A 159 0.70 0.82 32.55
N ALA A 160 1.04 2.05 32.15
CA ALA A 160 1.60 3.07 33.03
C ALA A 160 1.04 4.46 32.67
N ASN A 161 0.43 5.12 33.65
CA ASN A 161 -0.41 6.33 33.56
C ASN A 161 0.31 7.61 33.10
N TYR A 162 0.86 7.65 31.89
CA TYR A 162 1.18 8.91 31.21
C TYR A 162 0.93 8.82 29.70
N GLU A 163 -0.23 9.35 29.27
CA GLU A 163 -0.67 9.36 27.88
C GLU A 163 -0.03 10.55 27.13
N ILE A 164 0.94 10.31 26.25
CA ILE A 164 1.31 11.28 25.21
C ILE A 164 0.40 10.97 24.01
N PRO A 165 -0.44 11.92 23.52
CA PRO A 165 -1.25 11.69 22.34
C PRO A 165 -0.37 11.28 21.15
N LEU A 166 -0.74 10.20 20.47
CA LEU A 166 -0.09 9.68 19.26
C LEU A 166 -0.01 10.70 18.11
N THR A 167 -0.65 11.86 18.26
CA THR A 167 -0.93 12.86 17.24
C THR A 167 -0.38 14.25 17.57
N THR A 168 0.43 14.44 18.61
CA THR A 168 1.02 15.78 18.88
C THR A 168 1.88 16.21 17.68
N PRO A 169 1.49 17.27 16.96
CA PRO A 169 2.25 17.75 15.80
C PRO A 169 3.69 18.08 16.19
N GLY A 170 4.64 17.74 15.32
CA GLY A 170 6.08 17.95 15.54
C GLY A 170 6.79 16.87 16.39
N SER A 171 6.07 15.91 16.98
CA SER A 171 6.72 14.78 17.68
C SER A 171 7.39 13.79 16.71
N THR A 172 8.41 13.06 17.16
CA THR A 172 9.05 12.01 16.34
C THR A 172 8.04 10.94 15.88
N GLN A 173 7.04 10.64 16.72
CA GLN A 173 5.98 9.70 16.39
C GLN A 173 5.05 10.26 15.32
N TRP A 174 4.65 11.52 15.43
CA TRP A 174 3.90 12.23 14.38
C TRP A 174 4.60 12.18 13.04
N MET A 175 5.91 12.46 13.01
CA MET A 175 6.70 12.41 11.77
C MET A 175 6.69 11.02 11.13
N LYS A 176 6.83 9.95 11.92
CA LYS A 176 6.78 8.56 11.43
C LYS A 176 5.40 8.19 10.89
N VAL A 177 4.34 8.51 11.62
CA VAL A 177 2.96 8.24 11.21
C VAL A 177 2.61 9.05 9.96
N GLY A 178 2.95 10.34 9.94
CA GLY A 178 2.73 11.22 8.81
C GLY A 178 3.41 10.74 7.53
N GLN A 179 4.69 10.35 7.62
CA GLN A 179 5.43 9.76 6.50
C GLN A 179 4.81 8.44 6.02
N TRP A 180 4.38 7.58 6.96
CA TRP A 180 3.71 6.34 6.61
C TRP A 180 2.38 6.60 5.88
N VAL A 181 1.54 7.51 6.38
CA VAL A 181 0.26 7.85 5.74
C VAL A 181 0.49 8.45 4.35
N ALA A 182 1.47 9.34 4.18
CA ALA A 182 1.80 9.89 2.87
C ALA A 182 2.28 8.81 1.88
N GLY A 183 3.12 7.89 2.33
CA GLY A 183 3.56 6.73 1.53
C GLY A 183 2.38 5.82 1.16
N PHE A 184 1.51 5.51 2.12
CA PHE A 184 0.32 4.69 1.91
C PHE A 184 -0.65 5.33 0.91
N VAL A 185 -0.93 6.62 1.06
CA VAL A 185 -1.82 7.39 0.17
C VAL A 185 -1.20 7.58 -1.22
N SER A 186 0.12 7.63 -1.34
CA SER A 186 0.80 7.62 -2.64
C SER A 186 0.52 6.34 -3.43
N GLY A 187 0.26 5.21 -2.76
CA GLY A 187 -0.16 3.95 -3.37
C GLY A 187 -1.66 3.77 -3.53
N ASP A 188 -2.41 3.94 -2.43
CA ASP A 188 -3.82 3.52 -2.28
C ASP A 188 -4.81 4.69 -2.16
N GLY A 189 -4.32 5.93 -2.19
CA GLY A 189 -5.14 7.14 -2.12
C GLY A 189 -5.61 7.65 -3.48
N CYS A 190 -6.64 8.49 -3.45
CA CYS A 190 -7.20 9.14 -4.63
C CYS A 190 -7.61 10.59 -4.32
N PHE A 191 -7.14 11.50 -5.17
CA PHE A 191 -7.55 12.90 -5.19
C PHE A 191 -8.41 13.11 -6.45
N ALA A 192 -9.68 13.46 -6.26
CA ALA A 192 -10.63 13.61 -7.34
C ALA A 192 -11.42 14.91 -7.23
N ILE A 193 -11.90 15.37 -8.39
CA ILE A 193 -12.84 16.48 -8.53
C ILE A 193 -14.06 15.90 -9.23
N THR A 194 -15.22 16.02 -8.58
CA THR A 194 -16.50 15.58 -9.13
C THR A 194 -17.34 16.79 -9.51
N GLU A 195 -18.14 16.65 -10.55
CA GLU A 195 -19.04 17.69 -11.04
C GLU A 195 -20.43 17.09 -11.24
N ASN A 196 -21.49 17.88 -11.01
CA ASN A 196 -22.84 17.45 -11.33
C ASN A 196 -23.28 18.10 -12.64
N LYS A 197 -23.23 17.34 -13.74
CA LYS A 197 -23.58 17.81 -15.09
C LYS A 197 -25.08 18.10 -15.27
N SER A 198 -25.93 17.57 -14.40
CA SER A 198 -27.39 17.75 -14.45
C SER A 198 -27.87 18.97 -13.66
N SER A 199 -26.96 19.65 -12.96
CA SER A 199 -27.27 20.85 -12.18
C SER A 199 -27.20 22.10 -13.05
N SER A 200 -28.21 22.97 -12.97
CA SER A 200 -28.15 24.34 -13.53
C SER A 200 -27.13 25.25 -12.84
N LYS A 201 -26.56 24.79 -11.71
CA LYS A 201 -25.51 25.47 -10.94
C LYS A 201 -24.15 24.82 -11.21
N PHE A 202 -23.10 25.65 -11.23
CA PHE A 202 -21.68 25.27 -11.27
C PHE A 202 -21.25 24.46 -10.03
N TYR A 203 -21.70 23.21 -9.95
CA TYR A 203 -21.47 22.34 -8.80
C TYR A 203 -20.19 21.54 -8.98
N LEU A 204 -19.21 21.81 -8.12
CA LEU A 204 -17.94 21.11 -8.03
C LEU A 204 -17.73 20.60 -6.61
N ARG A 205 -17.13 19.41 -6.49
CA ARG A 205 -16.81 18.79 -5.20
C ARG A 205 -15.43 18.16 -5.25
N LEU A 206 -14.58 18.58 -4.32
CA LEU A 206 -13.33 17.89 -4.01
C LEU A 206 -13.63 16.59 -3.25
N VAL A 207 -12.99 15.50 -3.67
CA VAL A 207 -13.07 14.20 -3.01
C VAL A 207 -11.66 13.70 -2.75
N PHE A 208 -11.37 13.41 -1.49
CA PHE A 208 -10.21 12.63 -1.08
C PHE A 208 -10.71 11.26 -0.60
N SER A 209 -10.07 10.19 -1.07
CA SER A 209 -10.43 8.84 -0.63
C SER A 209 -9.22 7.92 -0.49
N ILE A 210 -9.34 6.94 0.40
CA ILE A 210 -8.40 5.83 0.57
C ILE A 210 -9.22 4.56 0.47
N SER A 211 -8.81 3.63 -0.39
CA SER A 211 -9.57 2.39 -0.62
C SER A 211 -8.73 1.15 -0.33
N GLN A 212 -9.29 0.20 0.41
CA GLN A 212 -8.60 -1.05 0.74
C GLN A 212 -9.56 -2.23 0.85
N HIS A 213 -9.01 -3.44 0.84
CA HIS A 213 -9.78 -4.64 1.15
C HIS A 213 -10.36 -4.57 2.58
N SER A 214 -11.56 -5.12 2.79
CA SER A 214 -12.30 -5.08 4.06
C SER A 214 -11.60 -5.75 5.25
N ARG A 215 -10.59 -6.60 4.97
CA ARG A 215 -9.67 -7.16 5.97
C ARG A 215 -8.85 -6.10 6.72
N ASP A 216 -8.71 -4.91 6.13
CA ASP A 216 -8.06 -3.75 6.71
C ASP A 216 -9.11 -2.69 7.15
N SER A 217 -10.37 -3.09 7.38
CA SER A 217 -11.47 -2.18 7.74
C SER A 217 -11.20 -1.35 8.99
N SER A 218 -10.63 -1.93 10.05
CA SER A 218 -10.27 -1.18 11.25
C SER A 218 -9.28 -0.05 10.94
N LEU A 219 -8.25 -0.31 10.14
CA LEU A 219 -7.30 0.70 9.69
C LEU A 219 -8.03 1.80 8.90
N ILE A 220 -8.88 1.41 7.94
CA ILE A 220 -9.60 2.36 7.11
C ILE A 220 -10.57 3.23 7.93
N SER A 221 -11.24 2.65 8.93
CA SER A 221 -12.11 3.39 9.84
C SER A 221 -11.32 4.38 10.70
N SER A 222 -10.09 4.05 11.10
CA SER A 222 -9.25 4.92 11.95
C SER A 222 -8.86 6.25 11.29
N PHE A 223 -8.91 6.33 9.95
CA PHE A 223 -8.64 7.59 9.24
C PHE A 223 -9.68 8.68 9.52
N VAL A 224 -10.89 8.32 9.95
CA VAL A 224 -11.93 9.30 10.36
C VAL A 224 -11.45 10.09 11.57
N ASP A 225 -10.97 9.40 12.59
CA ASP A 225 -10.40 10.03 13.78
C ASP A 225 -9.05 10.70 13.45
N PHE A 226 -8.24 10.10 12.58
CA PHE A 226 -6.94 10.66 12.18
C PHE A 226 -7.03 12.11 11.71
N PHE A 227 -7.84 12.28 10.67
CA PHE A 227 -7.98 13.53 9.97
C PHE A 227 -9.03 14.39 10.67
N GLY A 228 -9.76 13.86 11.66
CA GLY A 228 -10.90 14.49 12.29
C GLY A 228 -11.97 14.91 11.28
N CYS A 229 -12.07 14.24 10.14
CA CYS A 229 -13.02 14.53 9.06
C CYS A 229 -13.20 13.30 8.15
N GLY A 230 -14.16 13.37 7.23
CA GLY A 230 -14.47 12.27 6.33
C GLY A 230 -15.36 11.21 6.98
N ALA A 231 -15.57 10.11 6.27
CA ALA A 231 -16.42 9.01 6.71
C ALA A 231 -15.87 7.67 6.23
N TYR A 232 -16.08 6.64 7.04
CA TYR A 232 -15.93 5.25 6.61
C TYR A 232 -17.12 4.83 5.74
N ARG A 233 -16.86 4.13 4.63
CA ARG A 233 -17.88 3.57 3.74
C ARG A 233 -17.50 2.14 3.34
N SER A 234 -18.52 1.33 3.05
CA SER A 234 -18.40 -0.02 2.47
C SER A 234 -19.26 -0.14 1.22
N THR A 235 -18.82 -0.90 0.22
CA THR A 235 -19.66 -1.18 -0.96
C THR A 235 -20.68 -2.28 -0.67
N SER A 236 -21.94 -2.04 -1.03
CA SER A 236 -23.06 -2.96 -0.80
C SER A 236 -23.02 -4.22 -1.68
N ALA A 237 -22.38 -4.16 -2.84
CA ALA A 237 -22.43 -5.24 -3.82
C ALA A 237 -21.70 -6.51 -3.36
N ASN A 238 -20.50 -6.38 -2.79
CA ASN A 238 -19.65 -7.55 -2.45
C ASN A 238 -18.93 -7.46 -1.08
N GLN A 239 -19.06 -6.35 -0.31
CA GLN A 239 -18.38 -6.09 0.97
C GLN A 239 -16.84 -6.27 1.02
N THR A 240 -16.17 -6.46 -0.12
CA THR A 240 -14.72 -6.71 -0.17
C THR A 240 -13.87 -5.45 -0.12
N THR A 241 -14.42 -4.30 -0.51
CA THR A 241 -13.69 -3.02 -0.54
C THR A 241 -14.35 -2.00 0.40
N VAL A 242 -13.52 -1.35 1.19
CA VAL A 242 -13.88 -0.33 2.17
C VAL A 242 -13.13 0.96 1.87
N TYR A 243 -13.70 2.08 2.28
CA TYR A 243 -13.23 3.41 1.94
C TYR A 243 -13.19 4.30 3.17
N PHE A 244 -12.15 5.10 3.27
CA PHE A 244 -12.21 6.39 3.92
C PHE A 244 -12.50 7.41 2.83
N GLU A 245 -13.47 8.31 3.04
CA GLU A 245 -13.83 9.34 2.07
C GLU A 245 -14.14 10.69 2.72
N CYS A 246 -13.45 11.73 2.27
CA CYS A 246 -13.75 13.13 2.61
C CYS A 246 -14.31 13.86 1.39
N MET A 247 -15.59 14.22 1.46
CA MET A 247 -16.31 14.93 0.38
C MET A 247 -16.67 16.38 0.72
N ASN A 248 -16.58 16.78 2.00
CA ASN A 248 -16.89 18.14 2.39
C ASN A 248 -15.67 19.05 2.14
N PHE A 249 -15.92 20.29 1.73
CA PHE A 249 -14.85 21.21 1.35
C PHE A 249 -13.95 21.58 2.53
N ALA A 250 -14.54 21.85 3.71
CA ALA A 250 -13.79 22.26 4.90
C ALA A 250 -12.75 21.21 5.33
N GLY A 251 -13.14 19.94 5.48
CA GLY A 251 -12.22 18.85 5.80
C GLY A 251 -11.11 18.68 4.75
N ASN A 252 -11.47 18.76 3.47
CA ASN A 252 -10.49 18.70 2.39
C ASN A 252 -9.50 19.87 2.40
N TYR A 253 -9.98 21.09 2.62
CA TYR A 253 -9.16 22.31 2.54
C TYR A 253 -8.37 22.59 3.81
N GLU A 254 -8.94 22.34 4.98
CA GLU A 254 -8.38 22.75 6.28
C GLU A 254 -7.61 21.61 6.97
N LYS A 255 -7.85 20.34 6.57
CA LYS A 255 -7.23 19.18 7.22
C LYS A 255 -6.41 18.33 6.26
N ILE A 256 -7.03 17.83 5.19
CA ILE A 256 -6.37 16.95 4.21
C ILE A 256 -5.27 17.68 3.44
N MET A 257 -5.58 18.86 2.89
CA MET A 257 -4.62 19.62 2.09
C MET A 257 -3.37 20.04 2.90
N PRO A 258 -3.47 20.62 4.10
CA PRO A 258 -2.30 20.97 4.90
C PRO A 258 -1.47 19.75 5.29
N PHE A 259 -2.13 18.64 5.66
CA PHE A 259 -1.44 17.40 6.01
C PHE A 259 -0.52 16.91 4.88
N PHE A 260 -1.02 16.84 3.64
CA PHE A 260 -0.21 16.39 2.50
C PHE A 260 0.73 17.46 1.92
N ARG A 261 0.65 18.71 2.41
CA ARG A 261 1.67 19.74 2.18
C ARG A 261 2.83 19.61 3.18
N GLU A 262 2.57 19.13 4.38
CA GLU A 262 3.59 18.77 5.37
C GLU A 262 4.25 17.42 5.01
N PHE A 263 3.43 16.42 4.67
CA PHE A 263 3.86 15.07 4.31
C PHE A 263 3.63 14.79 2.82
N ASN A 264 4.68 14.99 2.03
CA ASN A 264 4.60 14.96 0.57
C ASN A 264 4.14 13.61 -0.01
N ILE A 265 3.13 13.67 -0.88
CA ILE A 265 2.76 12.57 -1.79
C ILE A 265 3.90 12.29 -2.77
N ARG A 266 4.14 11.01 -3.05
CA ARG A 266 5.21 10.51 -3.93
C ARG A 266 4.66 9.96 -5.24
N GLY A 267 5.55 9.79 -6.21
CA GLY A 267 5.22 9.29 -7.54
C GLY A 267 4.33 10.25 -8.34
N VAL A 268 3.73 9.75 -9.41
CA VAL A 268 2.88 10.52 -10.32
C VAL A 268 1.65 11.13 -9.63
N LYS A 269 1.16 10.52 -8.55
CA LYS A 269 0.03 11.01 -7.76
C LYS A 269 0.29 12.38 -7.13
N SER A 270 1.56 12.75 -6.93
CA SER A 270 1.93 14.11 -6.49
C SER A 270 1.38 15.18 -7.44
N LYS A 271 1.38 14.92 -8.75
CA LYS A 271 0.83 15.83 -9.77
C LYS A 271 -0.69 15.98 -9.65
N ASP A 272 -1.39 14.89 -9.32
CA ASP A 272 -2.83 14.91 -9.07
C ASP A 272 -3.15 15.70 -7.80
N PHE A 273 -2.37 15.52 -6.73
CA PHE A 273 -2.50 16.30 -5.50
C PHE A 273 -2.29 17.80 -5.74
N ASP A 274 -1.28 18.18 -6.51
CA ASP A 274 -1.02 19.59 -6.83
C ASP A 274 -2.13 20.22 -7.68
N ALA A 275 -2.63 19.50 -8.68
CA ALA A 275 -3.78 19.90 -9.48
C ALA A 275 -5.04 20.06 -8.60
N TRP A 276 -5.28 19.11 -7.70
CA TRP A 276 -6.38 19.14 -6.74
C TRP A 276 -6.29 20.34 -5.79
N CYS A 277 -5.10 20.67 -5.29
CA CYS A 277 -4.86 21.87 -4.47
C CYS A 277 -5.13 23.17 -5.23
N LYS A 278 -4.77 23.24 -6.52
CA LYS A 278 -5.05 24.40 -7.37
C LYS A 278 -6.56 24.62 -7.49
N ALA A 279 -7.31 23.56 -7.79
CA ALA A 279 -8.77 23.62 -7.82
C ALA A 279 -9.37 24.03 -6.46
N ALA A 280 -8.80 23.53 -5.36
CA ALA A 280 -9.25 23.89 -4.01
C ALA A 280 -9.12 25.39 -3.71
N LYS A 281 -8.06 26.05 -4.21
CA LYS A 281 -7.88 27.51 -4.08
C LYS A 281 -8.91 28.30 -4.88
N ILE A 282 -9.21 27.88 -6.11
CA ILE A 282 -10.27 28.48 -6.96
C ILE A 282 -11.64 28.34 -6.27
N ILE A 283 -11.92 27.15 -5.70
CA ILE A 283 -13.17 26.92 -4.98
C ILE A 283 -13.25 27.79 -3.71
N LYS A 284 -12.16 27.91 -2.95
CA LYS A 284 -12.09 28.76 -1.75
C LYS A 284 -12.38 30.23 -2.07
N ALA A 285 -11.85 30.75 -3.18
CA ALA A 285 -12.05 32.12 -3.66
C ALA A 285 -13.47 32.38 -4.18
N LYS A 286 -14.28 31.32 -4.36
CA LYS A 286 -15.60 31.34 -5.01
C LYS A 286 -15.58 31.63 -6.52
N ASP A 287 -14.41 31.68 -7.15
CA ASP A 287 -14.25 31.90 -8.60
C ASP A 287 -14.94 30.82 -9.44
N HIS A 288 -15.06 29.60 -8.90
CA HIS A 288 -15.80 28.50 -9.53
C HIS A 288 -17.31 28.77 -9.76
N LEU A 289 -17.85 29.88 -9.22
CA LEU A 289 -19.22 30.33 -9.47
C LEU A 289 -19.37 31.13 -10.77
N THR A 290 -18.28 31.43 -11.48
CA THR A 290 -18.32 31.96 -12.85
C THR A 290 -18.13 30.84 -13.87
N LYS A 291 -18.54 31.09 -15.12
CA LYS A 291 -18.37 30.12 -16.21
C LYS A 291 -16.88 29.85 -16.45
N GLU A 292 -16.07 30.90 -16.44
CA GLU A 292 -14.62 30.85 -16.64
C GLU A 292 -13.93 30.05 -15.54
N GLY A 293 -14.26 30.32 -14.26
CA GLY A 293 -13.69 29.62 -13.13
C GLY A 293 -14.13 28.16 -13.07
N PHE A 294 -15.39 27.87 -13.39
CA PHE A 294 -15.89 26.49 -13.51
C PHE A 294 -15.16 25.72 -14.62
N ASP A 295 -15.07 26.29 -15.82
CA ASP A 295 -14.41 25.66 -16.96
C ASP A 295 -12.91 25.43 -16.71
N LEU A 296 -12.26 26.36 -16.00
CA LEU A 296 -10.87 26.21 -15.54
C LEU A 296 -10.72 24.99 -14.62
N VAL A 297 -11.62 24.82 -13.64
CA VAL A 297 -11.57 23.63 -12.75
C VAL A 297 -11.88 22.35 -13.52
N CYS A 298 -12.82 22.37 -14.46
CA CYS A 298 -13.08 21.23 -15.35
C CYS A 298 -11.85 20.88 -16.21
N GLN A 299 -11.10 21.88 -16.69
CA GLN A 299 -9.86 21.66 -17.43
C GLN A 299 -8.79 21.04 -16.52
N ILE A 300 -8.61 21.54 -15.29
CA ILE A 300 -7.71 20.94 -14.28
C ILE A 300 -8.09 19.47 -14.06
N LYS A 301 -9.37 19.21 -13.74
CA LYS A 301 -9.91 17.86 -13.54
C LYS A 301 -9.62 16.95 -14.74
N SER A 302 -9.81 17.44 -15.96
CA SER A 302 -9.59 16.65 -17.18
C SER A 302 -8.15 16.17 -17.32
N ASN A 303 -7.18 16.83 -16.69
CA ASN A 303 -5.77 16.47 -16.74
C ASN A 303 -5.31 15.65 -15.52
N MET A 304 -6.13 15.58 -14.47
CA MET A 304 -5.88 14.72 -13.31
C MET A 304 -6.14 13.26 -13.66
N ASN A 305 -5.45 12.37 -12.95
CA ASN A 305 -5.68 10.93 -12.96
C ASN A 305 -5.59 10.29 -14.37
N LYS A 306 -4.96 10.98 -15.33
CA LYS A 306 -4.70 10.45 -16.67
C LYS A 306 -3.62 9.37 -16.59
N GLY A 307 -3.83 8.23 -17.25
CA GLY A 307 -2.88 7.10 -17.33
C GLY A 307 -2.81 6.20 -16.09
N ILE A 308 -3.84 6.19 -15.25
CA ILE A 308 -4.02 5.30 -14.09
C ILE A 308 -4.43 3.88 -14.49
#